data_AF-A0A137QTJ7-F1
#
_entry.id   AF-A0A137QTJ7-F1
#
_cell.length_a   1.000
_cell.length_b   1.000
_cell.length_c   1.000
_cell.angle_alpha   90.00
_cell.angle_beta   90.00
_cell.angle_gamma   90.00
#
_symmetry.space_group_name_H-M   'P 1'
#
loop_
_entity.id
_entity.type
_entity.pdbx_description
1 polymer ?
#
loop_
_entity_poly.entity_id
_entity_poly.type
_entity_poly.pdbx_seq_one_letter_code
_entity_poly.pdbx_strand_id
1 'polypeptide(L)' 'ASKRWVSSLGIWGASAGAGALLLLSVTPLVRREVLVKVPILGSYHEDKTPASDKPF' A
#
# COMPACT_ATOMS: atom_id res chain seq x y z
N ALA A 1 -2.39 -29.33 -15.48
CA ALA A 1 -2.54 -28.13 -16.33
C ALA A 1 -2.38 -26.81 -15.58
N SER A 2 -2.90 -26.65 -14.35
CA SER A 2 -2.96 -25.35 -13.65
C SER A 2 -1.63 -24.75 -13.19
N LYS A 3 -0.58 -25.55 -12.93
CA LYS A 3 0.73 -25.07 -12.46
C LYS A 3 1.40 -24.08 -13.41
N ARG A 4 1.14 -24.16 -14.72
CA ARG A 4 1.73 -23.28 -15.74
C ARG A 4 1.28 -21.82 -15.61
N TRP A 5 0.09 -21.58 -15.06
CA TRP A 5 -0.46 -20.23 -14.92
C TRP A 5 -0.12 -19.55 -13.61
N VAL A 6 0.41 -20.30 -12.62
CA VAL A 6 0.67 -19.78 -11.27
C VAL A 6 1.59 -18.56 -11.30
N SER A 7 2.69 -18.62 -12.05
CA SER A 7 3.62 -17.49 -12.15
C SER A 7 2.98 -16.27 -12.81
N SER A 8 2.21 -16.48 -13.87
CA SER A 8 1.51 -15.39 -14.58
C SER A 8 0.47 -14.73 -13.67
N LEU A 9 -0.35 -15.54 -12.98
CA LEU A 9 -1.33 -15.04 -12.02
C LEU A 9 -0.67 -14.33 -10.83
N GLY A 10 0.49 -14.80 -10.37
CA GLY A 10 1.28 -14.12 -9.34
C GLY A 10 1.74 -12.73 -9.79
N ILE A 11 2.28 -12.61 -11.00
CA ILE A 11 2.72 -11.33 -11.56
C ILE A 11 1.52 -10.39 -11.75
N TRP A 12 0.44 -10.88 -12.33
CA TRP A 12 -0.77 -10.06 -12.54
C TRP A 12 -1.42 -9.64 -11.23
N GLY A 13 -1.50 -10.53 -10.24
CA GLY A 13 -2.02 -10.22 -8.91
C GLY A 13 -1.16 -9.19 -8.18
N ALA A 14 0.16 -9.32 -8.21
CA ALA A 14 1.08 -8.35 -7.64
C ALA A 14 0.97 -6.98 -8.33
N SER A 15 0.90 -6.98 -9.66
CA SER A 15 0.80 -5.75 -10.46
C SER A 15 -0.54 -5.03 -10.24
N ALA A 16 -1.64 -5.76 -10.23
CA ALA A 16 -2.97 -5.22 -9.95
C ALA A 16 -3.07 -4.70 -8.50
N GLY A 17 -2.52 -5.45 -7.54
CA GLY A 17 -2.45 -5.02 -6.14
C GLY A 17 -1.63 -3.74 -5.96
N ALA A 18 -0.47 -3.64 -6.61
CA ALA A 18 0.35 -2.43 -6.61
C ALA A 18 -0.39 -1.23 -7.24
N GLY A 19 -1.08 -1.44 -8.37
CA GLY A 19 -1.91 -0.42 -8.99
C GLY A 19 -3.06 0.06 -8.08
N ALA A 20 -3.74 -0.87 -7.40
CA ALA A 20 -4.77 -0.53 -6.43
C ALA A 20 -4.22 0.28 -5.25
N LEU A 21 -3.07 -0.13 -4.69
CA LEU A 21 -2.40 0.61 -3.61
C LEU A 21 -1.95 2.01 -4.05
N LEU A 22 -1.52 2.16 -5.31
CA LEU A 22 -1.15 3.46 -5.86
C LEU A 22 -2.37 4.39 -5.93
N LEU A 23 -3.49 3.91 -6.47
CA LEU A 23 -4.73 4.68 -6.57
C LEU A 23 -5.32 5.01 -5.19
N LEU A 24 -5.22 4.08 -4.23
CA LEU A 24 -5.74 4.22 -2.88
C LEU A 24 -4.74 4.83 -1.88
N SER A 25 -3.56 5.25 -2.33
CA SER A 25 -2.50 5.78 -1.46
C SER A 25 -2.92 7.02 -0.67
N VAL A 26 -3.90 7.76 -1.17
CA VAL A 26 -4.50 8.95 -0.53
C VAL A 26 -5.52 8.59 0.56
N THR A 27 -6.02 7.36 0.59
CA THR A 27 -7.01 6.92 1.57
C THR A 27 -6.35 6.71 2.93
N PRO A 28 -6.79 7.39 4.02
CA PRO A 28 -6.12 7.36 5.31
C PRO A 28 -5.94 5.95 5.89
N LEU A 29 -6.95 5.08 5.72
CA LEU A 29 -6.88 3.69 6.19
C LEU A 29 -5.81 2.88 5.45
N VAL A 30 -5.71 3.02 4.13
CA VAL A 30 -4.70 2.30 3.34
C VAL A 30 -3.30 2.79 3.69
N ARG A 31 -3.13 4.11 3.86
CA ARG A 31 -1.86 4.69 4.28
C ARG A 31 -1.41 4.16 5.65
N ARG A 32 -2.29 4.23 6.66
CA ARG A 32 -1.98 3.84 8.05
C ARG A 32 -1.81 2.33 8.22
N GLU A 33 -2.70 1.54 7.64
CA GLU A 33 -2.76 0.10 7.95
C GLU A 33 -1.92 -0.76 7.01
N VAL A 34 -1.62 -0.27 5.80
CA VAL A 34 -0.87 -1.02 4.79
C VAL A 34 0.46 -0.33 4.48
N LEU A 35 0.44 0.90 3.95
CA LEU A 35 1.64 1.52 3.38
C LEU A 35 2.70 1.88 4.43
N VAL A 36 2.31 2.30 5.63
CA VAL A 36 3.24 2.56 6.75
C VAL A 36 3.95 1.28 7.20
N LYS A 37 3.36 0.10 7.00
CA LYS A 37 3.94 -1.19 7.42
C LYS A 37 4.86 -1.81 6.36
N VAL A 38 4.99 -1.20 5.18
CA VAL A 38 5.88 -1.69 4.12
C VAL A 38 7.33 -1.44 4.54
N PRO A 39 8.19 -2.47 4.60
CA PRO A 39 9.62 -2.28 4.87
C PRO A 39 10.22 -1.30 3.87
N ILE A 40 11.11 -0.42 4.33
CA ILE A 40 11.77 0.64 3.53
C ILE A 40 10.86 1.83 3.18
N LEU A 41 9.60 1.61 2.78
CA LEU A 41 8.69 2.69 2.35
C LEU A 41 7.82 3.28 3.48
N GLY A 42 7.75 2.63 4.63
CA GLY A 42 6.86 3.03 5.73
C GLY A 42 7.07 4.46 6.22
N SER A 43 8.33 4.89 6.35
CA SER A 43 8.70 6.23 6.82
C SER A 43 8.30 7.36 5.85
N TYR A 44 8.12 7.04 4.57
CA TYR A 44 7.59 7.98 3.57
C TYR A 44 6.10 8.22 3.76
N HIS A 45 5.37 7.16 4.12
CA HIS A 45 3.92 7.22 4.34
C HIS A 45 3.52 7.58 5.77
N GLU A 46 4.46 7.72 6.70
CA GLU A 46 4.17 8.17 8.06
C GLU A 46 3.65 9.61 8.11
N ASP A 47 2.63 9.84 8.94
CA ASP A 47 2.15 11.20 9.24
C ASP A 47 3.02 11.81 10.34
N LYS A 48 3.81 12.83 9.97
CA LYS A 48 4.70 13.56 10.89
C LYS A 48 4.08 14.84 11.44
N THR A 49 2.81 15.11 11.13
CA THR A 49 2.10 16.31 11.60
C THR A 49 1.86 16.17 13.11
N PRO A 50 2.31 17.13 13.94
CA PRO A 50 2.11 17.05 15.38
C PRO A 50 0.62 17.15 15.72
N ALA A 51 0.23 16.56 16.85
CA ALA A 51 -1.17 16.55 17.27
C ALA A 51 -1.74 17.96 17.54
N SER A 52 -0.90 18.92 17.90
CA SER A 52 -1.29 20.32 18.10
C SER A 52 -1.81 20.99 16.82
N ASP A 53 -1.33 20.56 15.65
CA ASP A 53 -1.66 21.16 14.36
C ASP A 53 -2.85 20.46 13.69
N LYS A 54 -3.40 19.42 14.34
CA LYS A 54 -4.58 18.71 13.87
C LYS A 54 -5.82 19.39 14.45
N PRO A 55 -6.75 19.90 13.61
CA PRO A 55 -7.95 20.59 14.09
C PRO A 55 -8.95 19.66 14.80
N PHE A 56 -8.73 18.34 14.77
CA PHE A 56 -9.51 17.28 15.39
C PHE A 56 -8.61 16.06 15.69
#